data_AF-A0A520BHD6-F1
#
_entry.id   AF-A0A520BHD6-F1
#
_cell.length_a   1.000
_cell.length_b   1.000
_cell.length_c   1.000
_cell.angle_alpha   90.00
_cell.angle_beta   90.00
_cell.angle_gamma   90.00
#
_symmetry.space_group_name_H-M   'P 1'
#
loop_
_entity.id
_entity.type
_entity.pdbx_description
1 polymer ?
#
loop_
_entity_poly.entity_id
_entity_poly.type
_entity_poly.pdbx_seq_one_letter_code
_entity_poly.pdbx_strand_id
1 'polypeptide(L)'
;MLNDADVELLLSGRHADPFGRLGLHADDNGRLWVRVLLPGADEVALLDAGSGKRIVELERRRGDLWEALVPRRKHRFDYRLAVRWTGGGEGAEGIYADPYNFYPQLSDDELKALAEGRNFRPYLSLGAHLVQYGDVAGVRFAVWAPNARRVSVVGNFNNWDGRRHPMRLRHQAGVWEIFVPHAAEGDLYKFEIVSGNGTLLPLKADPYARRAQLRPETASIVAPLPEVTPLPRQRERANRRESPISVYEVHAASWRRGLTSEFPTWDELAEHLPAYAADMGFTHLQLMPVSEHPFDGSWGYQTLGMYAPSARFGPPEGFARFVKACHDAGLGLLLDWVPAHFPADPHGLAEFDGTRIYEYADPKEGFHRDWNTLIYNFGRTEVRQFLVGSAVYWIERWGVDGLRVDAVASMLYRDYSRPAGEWIPNIRGGRENLEAISMLREMNEHVGEIEGAITVAEESTSFPGVSAPTYTGGLGFHYKWNMGWMNDTLRYMAE
;
A
#
# COMPACT_ATOMS: atom_id res chain seq x y z
N MET A 1 4.00 -29.20 -24.72
CA MET A 1 5.38 -29.28 -24.19
C MET A 1 5.98 -27.87 -24.12
N LEU A 2 6.93 -27.63 -23.21
CA LEU A 2 7.63 -26.34 -23.10
C LEU A 2 8.53 -26.17 -24.34
N ASN A 3 8.35 -25.09 -25.10
CA ASN A 3 9.19 -24.82 -26.27
C ASN A 3 10.46 -24.03 -25.87
N ASP A 4 11.45 -23.97 -26.75
CA ASP A 4 12.72 -23.28 -26.45
C ASP A 4 12.55 -21.77 -26.19
N ALA A 5 11.55 -21.13 -26.79
CA ALA A 5 11.27 -19.71 -26.53
C ALA A 5 10.71 -19.49 -25.12
N ASP A 6 9.83 -20.38 -24.63
CA ASP A 6 9.34 -20.35 -23.25
C ASP A 6 10.52 -20.53 -22.27
N VAL A 7 11.45 -21.46 -22.56
CA VAL A 7 12.65 -21.72 -21.75
C VAL A 7 13.51 -20.46 -21.63
N GLU A 8 13.85 -19.82 -22.75
CA GLU A 8 14.65 -18.58 -22.76
C GLU A 8 13.95 -17.44 -22.00
N LEU A 9 12.64 -17.27 -22.20
CA LEU A 9 11.86 -16.24 -21.51
C LEU A 9 11.77 -16.48 -20.00
N LEU A 10 11.68 -17.74 -19.54
CA LEU A 10 11.70 -18.07 -18.12
C LEU A 10 13.08 -17.78 -17.51
N LEU A 11 14.16 -18.28 -18.14
CA LEU A 11 15.53 -18.09 -17.66
C LEU A 11 15.96 -16.63 -17.60
N SER A 12 15.46 -15.80 -18.53
CA SER A 12 15.71 -14.36 -18.55
C SER A 12 14.76 -13.54 -17.67
N GLY A 13 13.79 -14.15 -17.00
CA GLY A 13 12.80 -13.43 -16.19
C GLY A 13 11.91 -12.50 -17.02
N ARG A 14 11.54 -12.91 -18.23
CA ARG A 14 10.75 -12.14 -19.20
C ARG A 14 9.47 -12.84 -19.68
N HIS A 15 9.17 -14.03 -19.15
CA HIS A 15 7.95 -14.76 -19.47
C HIS A 15 6.70 -14.04 -18.91
N ALA A 16 5.67 -13.85 -19.75
CA ALA A 16 4.46 -13.09 -19.39
C ALA A 16 3.44 -13.91 -18.57
N ASP A 17 3.41 -15.23 -18.77
CA ASP A 17 2.57 -16.16 -17.99
C ASP A 17 3.37 -17.32 -17.37
N PRO A 18 4.14 -17.07 -16.30
CA PRO A 18 4.92 -18.10 -15.61
C PRO A 18 4.06 -19.23 -15.05
N PHE A 19 2.84 -18.94 -14.59
CA PHE A 19 1.92 -19.94 -14.03
C PHE A 19 1.40 -20.93 -15.08
N GLY A 20 1.30 -20.52 -16.34
CA GLY A 20 1.01 -21.43 -17.44
C GLY A 20 2.13 -22.40 -17.79
N ARG A 21 3.34 -22.22 -17.25
CA ARG A 21 4.54 -23.04 -17.57
C ARG A 21 5.16 -23.75 -16.38
N LEU A 22 5.26 -23.08 -15.23
CA LEU A 22 5.84 -23.55 -13.97
C LEU A 22 4.77 -24.23 -13.10
N GLY A 23 5.21 -25.11 -12.21
CA GLY A 23 4.34 -25.96 -11.39
C GLY A 23 3.91 -27.24 -12.12
N LEU A 24 2.80 -27.81 -11.66
CA LEU A 24 2.26 -29.08 -12.14
C LEU A 24 1.25 -28.88 -13.29
N HIS A 25 1.58 -29.43 -14.47
CA HIS A 25 0.79 -29.29 -15.71
C HIS A 25 0.59 -30.62 -16.41
N ALA A 26 -0.57 -30.82 -17.04
CA ALA A 26 -0.78 -31.93 -17.95
C ALA A 26 -0.24 -31.60 -19.35
N ASP A 27 0.36 -32.58 -20.02
CA ASP A 27 0.62 -32.50 -21.46
C ASP A 27 -0.61 -32.89 -22.30
N ASP A 28 -0.48 -32.83 -23.63
CA ASP A 28 -1.57 -33.13 -24.56
C ASP A 28 -2.08 -34.58 -24.48
N ASN A 29 -1.30 -35.48 -23.86
CA ASN A 29 -1.67 -36.87 -23.61
C ASN A 29 -2.21 -37.08 -22.17
N GLY A 30 -2.43 -36.00 -21.41
CA GLY A 30 -2.89 -36.04 -20.02
C GLY A 30 -1.82 -36.47 -19.02
N ARG A 31 -0.54 -36.56 -19.41
CA ARG A 31 0.55 -36.94 -18.49
C ARG A 31 1.01 -35.71 -17.73
N LEU A 32 1.22 -35.85 -16.43
CA LEU A 32 1.61 -34.74 -15.57
C LEU A 32 3.12 -34.49 -15.64
N TRP A 33 3.48 -33.21 -15.73
CA TRP A 33 4.84 -32.69 -15.69
C TRP A 33 4.93 -31.67 -14.56
N VAL A 34 6.03 -31.71 -13.81
CA VAL A 34 6.39 -30.63 -12.89
C VAL A 34 7.53 -29.82 -13.51
N ARG A 35 7.46 -28.50 -13.45
CA ARG A 35 8.53 -27.60 -13.92
C ARG A 35 8.81 -26.52 -12.90
N VAL A 36 10.07 -26.30 -12.55
CA VAL A 36 10.46 -25.31 -11.55
C VAL A 36 11.71 -24.56 -11.99
N LEU A 37 11.76 -23.26 -11.69
CA LEU A 37 12.92 -22.42 -11.93
C LEU A 37 13.58 -22.11 -10.58
N LEU A 38 14.72 -22.75 -10.30
CA LEU A 38 15.39 -22.69 -9.00
C LEU A 38 16.87 -22.31 -9.19
N PRO A 39 17.18 -21.00 -9.32
CA PRO A 39 18.56 -20.53 -9.48
C PRO A 39 19.47 -20.93 -8.33
N GLY A 40 20.57 -21.62 -8.62
CA GLY A 40 21.52 -22.11 -7.61
C GLY A 40 21.12 -23.42 -6.92
N ALA A 41 20.15 -24.16 -7.46
CA ALA A 41 19.93 -25.55 -7.05
C ALA A 41 20.92 -26.49 -7.74
N ASP A 42 21.38 -27.51 -7.01
CA ASP A 42 22.23 -28.59 -7.52
C ASP A 42 21.43 -29.86 -7.82
N GLU A 43 20.41 -30.14 -7.01
CA GLU A 43 19.50 -31.29 -7.16
C GLU A 43 18.09 -30.88 -6.76
N VAL A 44 17.09 -31.42 -7.45
CA VAL A 44 15.68 -31.17 -7.19
C VAL A 44 14.89 -32.47 -7.34
N ALA A 45 14.07 -32.79 -6.36
CA ALA A 45 13.18 -33.95 -6.40
C ALA A 45 11.74 -33.59 -6.01
N LEU A 46 10.80 -34.33 -6.57
CA LEU A 46 9.39 -34.22 -6.24
C LEU A 46 9.02 -35.20 -5.14
N LEU A 47 8.39 -34.71 -4.07
CA LEU A 47 7.86 -35.51 -2.97
C LEU A 47 6.33 -35.45 -2.97
N ASP A 48 5.67 -36.55 -2.60
CA ASP A 48 4.25 -36.52 -2.24
C ASP A 48 4.08 -35.81 -0.89
N ALA A 49 3.23 -34.77 -0.83
CA ALA A 49 3.12 -33.95 0.37
C ALA A 49 2.58 -34.72 1.59
N GLY A 50 1.65 -35.66 1.39
CA GLY A 50 1.03 -36.40 2.49
C GLY A 50 1.92 -37.51 3.06
N SER A 51 2.63 -38.24 2.21
CA SER A 51 3.46 -39.38 2.62
C SER A 51 4.94 -39.06 2.77
N GLY A 52 5.41 -37.91 2.25
CA GLY A 52 6.83 -37.55 2.18
C GLY A 52 7.64 -38.41 1.20
N LYS A 53 6.98 -39.31 0.45
CA LYS A 53 7.67 -40.25 -0.43
C LYS A 53 8.22 -39.53 -1.66
N ARG A 54 9.50 -39.76 -1.97
CA ARG A 54 10.15 -39.32 -3.21
C ARG A 54 9.49 -39.99 -4.42
N ILE A 55 9.01 -39.17 -5.34
CA ILE A 55 8.28 -39.58 -6.55
C ILE A 55 9.25 -39.71 -7.73
N VAL A 56 10.01 -38.64 -8.01
CA VAL A 56 10.89 -38.54 -9.18
C VAL A 56 11.95 -37.45 -8.96
N GLU A 57 13.16 -37.67 -9.48
CA GLU A 57 14.18 -36.61 -9.63
C GLU A 57 13.80 -35.71 -10.81
N LEU A 58 14.01 -34.41 -10.67
CA LEU A 58 13.89 -33.49 -11.79
C LEU A 58 15.21 -33.43 -12.55
N GLU A 59 15.09 -33.44 -13.87
CA GLU A 59 16.22 -33.26 -14.77
C GLU A 59 16.39 -31.78 -15.11
N ARG A 60 17.64 -31.36 -15.24
CA ARG A 60 17.96 -29.98 -15.63
C ARG A 60 17.68 -29.81 -17.12
N ARG A 61 16.66 -29.04 -17.46
CA ARG A 61 16.27 -28.75 -18.86
C ARG A 61 17.27 -27.81 -19.54
N ARG A 62 17.56 -26.68 -18.90
CA ARG A 62 18.56 -25.67 -19.33
C ARG A 62 18.79 -24.69 -18.18
N GLY A 63 20.05 -24.36 -17.89
CA GLY A 63 20.39 -23.44 -16.81
C GLY A 63 19.75 -23.86 -15.48
N ASP A 64 18.96 -22.98 -14.88
CA ASP A 64 18.30 -23.18 -13.59
C ASP A 64 16.86 -23.73 -13.70
N LEU A 65 16.43 -24.10 -14.91
CA LEU A 65 15.11 -24.68 -15.15
C LEU A 65 15.17 -26.21 -15.07
N TRP A 66 14.27 -26.77 -14.29
CA TRP A 66 14.15 -28.20 -14.00
C TRP A 66 12.79 -28.72 -14.41
N GLU A 67 12.72 -29.96 -14.89
CA GLU A 67 11.45 -30.62 -15.16
C GLU A 67 11.49 -32.14 -14.95
N ALA A 68 10.33 -32.73 -14.67
CA ALA A 68 10.15 -34.17 -14.68
C ALA A 68 8.75 -34.56 -15.15
N LEU A 69 8.67 -35.68 -15.86
CA LEU A 69 7.43 -36.41 -16.06
C LEU A 69 7.06 -37.13 -14.76
N VAL A 70 5.87 -36.86 -14.22
CA VAL A 70 5.41 -37.44 -12.95
C VAL A 70 4.84 -38.85 -13.20
N PRO A 71 5.48 -39.92 -12.71
CA PRO A 71 5.03 -41.29 -12.94
C PRO A 71 3.76 -41.61 -12.15
N ARG A 72 2.90 -42.45 -12.74
CA ARG A 72 1.76 -43.11 -12.05
C ARG A 72 0.76 -42.16 -11.37
N ARG A 73 0.63 -40.92 -11.86
CA ARG A 73 -0.38 -39.94 -11.41
C ARG A 73 -1.21 -39.46 -12.61
N LYS A 74 -2.54 -39.43 -12.44
CA LYS A 74 -3.51 -39.00 -13.47
C LYS A 74 -4.22 -37.69 -13.13
N HIS A 75 -4.20 -37.28 -11.86
CA HIS A 75 -4.86 -36.07 -11.37
C HIS A 75 -3.86 -35.21 -10.62
N ARG A 76 -4.11 -33.89 -10.56
CA ARG A 76 -3.34 -32.97 -9.71
C ARG A 76 -3.39 -33.47 -8.26
N PHE A 77 -2.28 -33.28 -7.56
CA PHE A 77 -2.10 -33.69 -6.18
C PHE A 77 -1.16 -32.70 -5.51
N ASP A 78 -1.17 -32.70 -4.18
CA ASP A 78 -0.25 -31.85 -3.42
C ASP A 78 1.15 -32.47 -3.33
N TYR A 79 2.18 -31.65 -3.50
CA TYR A 79 3.57 -32.07 -3.54
C TYR A 79 4.49 -31.08 -2.82
N ARG A 80 5.70 -31.54 -2.54
CA ARG A 80 6.81 -30.70 -2.07
C ARG A 80 8.03 -30.91 -2.97
N LEU A 81 8.92 -29.94 -2.97
CA LEU A 81 10.20 -29.98 -3.65
C LEU A 81 11.28 -30.22 -2.62
N ALA A 82 12.00 -31.34 -2.74
CA ALA A 82 13.27 -31.55 -2.05
C ALA A 82 14.35 -30.87 -2.88
N VAL A 83 15.03 -29.87 -2.34
CA VAL A 83 16.03 -29.06 -3.06
C VAL A 83 17.34 -29.05 -2.29
N ARG A 84 18.42 -29.39 -2.97
CA ARG A 84 19.78 -29.18 -2.48
C ARG A 84 20.37 -27.95 -3.16
N TRP A 85 20.73 -26.95 -2.36
CA TRP A 85 21.27 -25.67 -2.83
C TRP A 85 22.80 -25.69 -2.88
N THR A 86 23.39 -25.04 -3.90
CA THR A 86 24.83 -24.87 -4.02
C THR A 86 25.39 -24.13 -2.80
N GLY A 87 26.43 -24.68 -2.17
CA GLY A 87 27.08 -24.08 -1.00
C GLY A 87 26.32 -24.24 0.32
N GLY A 88 25.21 -24.98 0.34
CA GLY A 88 24.63 -25.46 1.60
C GLY A 88 25.62 -26.37 2.34
N GLY A 89 25.59 -26.36 3.68
CA GLY A 89 26.39 -27.28 4.49
C GLY A 89 26.19 -28.73 4.03
N GLU A 90 27.24 -29.55 4.10
CA GLU A 90 27.24 -30.93 3.56
C GLU A 90 25.95 -31.68 3.92
N GLY A 91 25.11 -31.96 2.91
CA GLY A 91 23.92 -32.79 3.05
C GLY A 91 22.59 -32.09 3.41
N ALA A 92 22.53 -30.75 3.50
CA ALA A 92 21.26 -30.07 3.81
C ALA A 92 20.31 -29.98 2.60
N GLU A 93 19.46 -31.00 2.43
CA GLU A 93 18.27 -30.95 1.56
C GLU A 93 17.15 -30.20 2.29
N GLY A 94 16.57 -29.17 1.66
CA GLY A 94 15.40 -28.47 2.18
C GLY A 94 14.12 -28.95 1.49
N ILE A 95 13.00 -28.95 2.21
CA ILE A 95 11.68 -29.29 1.67
C ILE A 95 10.86 -28.02 1.54
N TYR A 96 10.40 -27.74 0.32
CA TYR A 96 9.73 -26.50 -0.05
C TYR A 96 8.36 -26.78 -0.69
N ALA A 97 7.38 -25.92 -0.43
CA ALA A 97 6.15 -25.91 -1.22
C ALA A 97 6.39 -25.06 -2.48
N ASP A 98 5.85 -25.51 -3.61
CA ASP A 98 6.01 -24.81 -4.89
C ASP A 98 5.00 -23.65 -5.00
N PRO A 99 5.45 -22.37 -5.10
CA PRO A 99 4.57 -21.22 -5.30
C PRO A 99 3.60 -21.36 -6.48
N TYR A 100 3.99 -22.11 -7.51
CA TYR A 100 3.21 -22.30 -8.74
C TYR A 100 2.21 -23.46 -8.68
N ASN A 101 2.14 -24.19 -7.56
CA ASN A 101 1.09 -25.20 -7.34
C ASN A 101 -0.22 -24.60 -6.80
N PHE A 102 -0.20 -23.36 -6.29
CA PHE A 102 -1.35 -22.73 -5.65
C PHE A 102 -2.29 -22.04 -6.65
N TYR A 103 -3.59 -22.20 -6.43
CA TYR A 103 -4.65 -21.57 -7.21
C TYR A 103 -4.69 -20.04 -7.01
N PRO A 104 -5.39 -19.30 -7.87
CA PRO A 104 -5.72 -17.90 -7.61
C PRO A 104 -6.32 -17.67 -6.22
N GLN A 105 -5.82 -16.64 -5.54
CA GLN A 105 -6.16 -16.34 -4.14
C GLN A 105 -7.18 -15.21 -4.03
N LEU A 106 -7.18 -14.28 -4.99
CA LEU A 106 -8.26 -13.29 -5.14
C LEU A 106 -9.43 -13.90 -5.91
N SER A 107 -10.64 -13.76 -5.35
CA SER A 107 -11.87 -14.18 -6.03
C SER A 107 -12.21 -13.25 -7.20
N ASP A 108 -13.00 -13.75 -8.15
CA ASP A 108 -13.43 -12.95 -9.31
C ASP A 108 -14.38 -11.81 -8.90
N ASP A 109 -15.14 -11.99 -7.80
CA ASP A 109 -16.00 -10.94 -7.23
C ASP A 109 -15.18 -9.80 -6.61
N GLU A 110 -14.10 -10.11 -5.89
CA GLU A 110 -13.17 -9.09 -5.37
C GLU A 110 -12.51 -8.30 -6.51
N LEU A 111 -12.04 -9.00 -7.55
CA LEU A 111 -11.44 -8.36 -8.72
C LEU A 111 -12.45 -7.50 -9.48
N LYS A 112 -13.69 -7.98 -9.61
CA LYS A 112 -14.78 -7.20 -10.20
C LYS A 112 -15.04 -5.93 -9.39
N ALA A 113 -15.10 -6.03 -8.06
CA ALA A 113 -15.31 -4.88 -7.20
C ALA A 113 -14.19 -3.84 -7.32
N LEU A 114 -12.93 -4.29 -7.42
CA LEU A 114 -11.77 -3.41 -7.68
C LEU A 114 -11.88 -2.72 -9.04
N ALA A 115 -12.18 -3.47 -10.11
CA ALA A 115 -12.28 -2.92 -11.46
C ALA A 115 -13.45 -1.94 -11.62
N GLU A 116 -14.57 -2.18 -10.94
CA GLU A 116 -15.78 -1.36 -11.00
C GLU A 116 -15.78 -0.19 -10.01
N GLY A 117 -14.76 -0.05 -9.16
CA GLY A 117 -14.69 1.07 -8.21
C GLY A 117 -15.55 0.92 -6.97
N ARG A 118 -15.96 -0.31 -6.64
CA ARG A 118 -16.87 -0.59 -5.53
C ARG A 118 -16.18 -1.14 -4.28
N ASN A 119 -14.85 -1.31 -4.32
CA ASN A 119 -14.08 -1.77 -3.17
C ASN A 119 -13.45 -0.58 -2.43
N PHE A 120 -14.14 -0.10 -1.39
CA PHE A 120 -13.66 0.99 -0.54
C PHE A 120 -12.62 0.54 0.49
N ARG A 121 -12.31 -0.76 0.55
CA ARG A 121 -11.28 -1.34 1.43
C ARG A 121 -10.28 -2.16 0.60
N PRO A 122 -9.64 -1.57 -0.43
CA PRO A 122 -8.77 -2.32 -1.34
C PRO A 122 -7.56 -2.94 -0.64
N TYR A 123 -7.16 -2.42 0.52
CA TYR A 123 -6.12 -2.96 1.40
C TYR A 123 -6.42 -4.37 1.97
N LEU A 124 -7.66 -4.85 1.85
CA LEU A 124 -8.04 -6.25 2.16
C LEU A 124 -7.63 -7.22 1.05
N SER A 125 -7.49 -6.73 -0.18
CA SER A 125 -7.16 -7.53 -1.36
C SER A 125 -5.71 -7.30 -1.81
N LEU A 126 -5.26 -6.04 -1.83
CA LEU A 126 -3.94 -5.61 -2.30
C LEU A 126 -2.93 -5.56 -1.15
N GLY A 127 -1.65 -5.62 -1.51
CA GLY A 127 -0.50 -5.65 -0.60
C GLY A 127 -0.04 -7.06 -0.23
N ALA A 128 0.73 -7.16 0.85
CA ALA A 128 1.18 -8.43 1.44
C ALA A 128 0.23 -8.91 2.55
N HIS A 129 -0.23 -10.16 2.46
CA HIS A 129 -1.15 -10.77 3.43
C HIS A 129 -0.62 -12.11 3.90
N LEU A 130 -0.41 -12.26 5.21
CA LEU A 130 -0.13 -13.55 5.84
C LEU A 130 -1.36 -14.45 5.67
N VAL A 131 -1.18 -15.59 5.02
CA VAL A 131 -2.25 -16.56 4.76
C VAL A 131 -1.76 -17.98 5.01
N GLN A 132 -2.69 -18.87 5.34
CA GLN A 132 -2.40 -20.28 5.54
C GLN A 132 -3.28 -21.13 4.62
N TYR A 133 -2.65 -21.96 3.79
CA TYR A 133 -3.30 -22.89 2.88
C TYR A 133 -3.03 -24.32 3.33
N GLY A 134 -3.99 -24.94 4.01
CA GLY A 134 -3.80 -26.24 4.65
C GLY A 134 -2.68 -26.19 5.69
N ASP A 135 -1.63 -26.97 5.50
CA ASP A 135 -0.42 -27.02 6.32
C ASP A 135 0.66 -26.01 5.89
N VAL A 136 0.45 -25.26 4.81
CA VAL A 136 1.43 -24.33 4.25
C VAL A 136 1.07 -22.88 4.63
N ALA A 137 1.82 -22.32 5.57
CA ALA A 137 1.80 -20.88 5.83
C ALA A 137 2.55 -20.13 4.71
N GLY A 138 2.31 -18.84 4.54
CA GLY A 138 3.06 -18.00 3.61
C GLY A 138 2.45 -16.61 3.45
N VAL A 139 2.82 -15.92 2.38
CA VAL A 139 2.34 -14.57 2.08
C VAL A 139 1.71 -14.50 0.70
N ARG A 140 0.48 -14.02 0.61
CA ARG A 140 -0.13 -13.57 -0.65
C ARG A 140 0.32 -12.14 -0.92
N PHE A 141 0.99 -11.92 -2.04
CA PHE A 141 1.30 -10.60 -2.56
C PHE A 141 0.33 -10.27 -3.69
N ALA A 142 -0.23 -9.06 -3.69
CA ALA A 142 -1.05 -8.56 -4.77
C ALA A 142 -0.78 -7.07 -5.06
N VAL A 143 -0.59 -6.70 -6.32
CA VAL A 143 -0.28 -5.31 -6.72
C VAL A 143 -0.95 -4.94 -8.04
N TRP A 144 -1.49 -3.72 -8.11
CA TRP A 144 -2.08 -3.18 -9.33
C TRP A 144 -1.00 -2.58 -10.23
N ALA A 145 -0.82 -3.16 -11.42
CA ALA A 145 0.17 -2.74 -12.42
C ALA A 145 -0.31 -3.19 -13.81
N PRO A 146 -1.42 -2.61 -14.32
CA PRO A 146 -2.15 -3.14 -15.47
C PRO A 146 -1.35 -3.14 -16.78
N ASN A 147 -0.39 -2.22 -16.95
CA ASN A 147 0.39 -2.09 -18.17
C ASN A 147 1.76 -2.78 -18.09
N ALA A 148 2.08 -3.39 -16.95
CA ALA A 148 3.32 -4.15 -16.81
C ALA A 148 3.28 -5.37 -17.74
N ARG A 149 4.45 -5.70 -18.32
CA ARG A 149 4.63 -6.95 -19.05
C ARG A 149 4.88 -8.12 -18.11
N ARG A 150 5.52 -7.88 -16.96
CA ARG A 150 5.79 -8.87 -15.93
C ARG A 150 6.06 -8.19 -14.59
N VAL A 151 5.44 -8.69 -13.53
CA VAL A 151 5.76 -8.32 -12.15
C VAL A 151 6.34 -9.52 -11.41
N SER A 152 7.30 -9.28 -10.53
CA SER A 152 7.82 -10.28 -9.60
C SER A 152 7.93 -9.69 -8.21
N VAL A 153 7.65 -10.48 -7.19
CA VAL A 153 7.98 -10.10 -5.81
C VAL A 153 9.42 -10.48 -5.52
N VAL A 154 10.21 -9.54 -5.02
CA VAL A 154 11.62 -9.73 -4.67
C VAL A 154 11.83 -9.38 -3.21
N GLY A 155 12.69 -10.11 -2.52
CA GLY A 155 12.93 -9.92 -1.11
C GLY A 155 14.06 -10.79 -0.57
N ASN A 156 14.30 -10.70 0.74
CA ASN A 156 15.27 -11.55 1.44
C ASN A 156 14.98 -13.06 1.22
N PHE A 157 13.73 -13.49 1.24
CA PHE A 157 13.31 -14.89 1.02
C PHE A 157 13.67 -15.45 -0.37
N ASN A 158 14.07 -14.59 -1.32
CA ASN A 158 14.46 -15.01 -2.66
C ASN A 158 15.74 -14.33 -3.18
N ASN A 159 16.59 -13.83 -2.26
CA ASN A 159 17.85 -13.14 -2.58
C ASN A 159 17.67 -11.98 -3.57
N TRP A 160 16.53 -11.31 -3.54
CA TRP A 160 16.18 -10.21 -4.43
C TRP A 160 16.22 -10.57 -5.93
N ASP A 161 16.05 -11.85 -6.29
CA ASP A 161 16.08 -12.33 -7.68
C ASP A 161 14.67 -12.43 -8.26
N GLY A 162 14.32 -11.49 -9.14
CA GLY A 162 13.02 -11.41 -9.78
C GLY A 162 12.69 -12.56 -10.74
N ARG A 163 13.62 -13.48 -11.01
CA ARG A 163 13.33 -14.71 -11.76
C ARG A 163 12.63 -15.77 -10.92
N ARG A 164 12.74 -15.69 -9.58
CA ARG A 164 12.25 -16.75 -8.67
C ARG A 164 10.75 -16.71 -8.39
N HIS A 165 10.19 -15.51 -8.23
CA HIS A 165 8.77 -15.32 -7.94
C HIS A 165 8.02 -14.36 -8.90
N PRO A 166 8.09 -14.57 -10.24
CA PRO A 166 7.15 -13.99 -11.18
C PRO A 166 5.68 -14.24 -10.82
N MET A 167 4.89 -13.17 -10.81
CA MET A 167 3.48 -13.14 -10.41
C MET A 167 2.55 -13.45 -11.60
N ARG A 168 1.30 -13.85 -11.32
CA ARG A 168 0.25 -14.01 -12.34
C ARG A 168 -0.55 -12.73 -12.49
N LEU A 169 -0.79 -12.30 -13.73
CA LEU A 169 -1.73 -11.22 -14.04
C LEU A 169 -3.19 -11.72 -14.00
N ARG A 170 -4.02 -11.03 -13.22
CA ARG A 170 -5.48 -11.14 -13.20
C ARG A 170 -6.06 -10.05 -14.10
N HIS A 171 -6.22 -10.39 -15.37
CA HIS A 171 -6.57 -9.45 -16.45
C HIS A 171 -7.82 -8.60 -16.19
N GLN A 172 -8.83 -9.16 -15.51
CA GLN A 172 -10.09 -8.45 -15.23
C GLN A 172 -9.90 -7.15 -14.43
N ALA A 173 -8.87 -7.07 -13.58
CA ALA A 173 -8.62 -5.89 -12.73
C ALA A 173 -7.20 -5.32 -12.89
N GLY A 174 -6.35 -5.88 -13.77
CA GLY A 174 -4.97 -5.44 -13.90
C GLY A 174 -4.10 -5.69 -12.66
N VAL A 175 -4.48 -6.66 -11.82
CA VAL A 175 -3.82 -6.99 -10.56
C VAL A 175 -2.91 -8.19 -10.77
N TRP A 176 -1.66 -8.08 -10.33
CA TRP A 176 -0.71 -9.20 -10.27
C TRP A 176 -0.79 -9.85 -8.89
N GLU A 177 -0.82 -11.18 -8.81
CA GLU A 177 -0.81 -11.92 -7.54
C GLU A 177 0.15 -13.12 -7.53
N ILE A 178 0.62 -13.50 -6.34
CA ILE A 178 1.28 -14.77 -6.05
C ILE A 178 1.14 -15.12 -4.56
N PHE A 179 1.08 -16.41 -4.24
CA PHE A 179 1.30 -16.91 -2.88
C PHE A 179 2.72 -17.46 -2.78
N VAL A 180 3.49 -16.98 -1.79
CA VAL A 180 4.86 -17.42 -1.53
C VAL A 180 4.89 -18.16 -0.18
N PRO A 181 4.97 -19.50 -0.18
CA PRO A 181 4.95 -20.33 1.03
C PRO A 181 6.05 -20.04 2.07
N HIS A 182 7.21 -19.57 1.62
CA HIS A 182 8.36 -19.39 2.51
C HIS A 182 8.58 -17.94 2.92
N ALA A 183 7.73 -17.04 2.45
CA ALA A 183 7.70 -15.67 2.94
C ALA A 183 6.95 -15.63 4.27
N ALA A 184 7.42 -14.79 5.19
CA ALA A 184 6.91 -14.67 6.54
C ALA A 184 6.81 -13.20 6.98
N GLU A 185 6.18 -12.98 8.13
CA GLU A 185 6.20 -11.68 8.79
C GLU A 185 7.64 -11.21 9.01
N GLY A 186 7.90 -9.92 8.80
CA GLY A 186 9.22 -9.32 8.94
C GLY A 186 10.10 -9.41 7.68
N ASP A 187 9.71 -10.20 6.68
CA ASP A 187 10.45 -10.24 5.42
C ASP A 187 10.41 -8.88 4.70
N LEU A 188 11.59 -8.50 4.19
CA LEU A 188 11.75 -7.31 3.35
C LEU A 188 11.38 -7.67 1.93
N TYR A 189 10.55 -6.84 1.29
CA TYR A 189 10.16 -7.07 -0.10
C TYR A 189 9.93 -5.78 -0.89
N LYS A 190 10.00 -5.92 -2.21
CA LYS A 190 9.61 -4.95 -3.24
C LYS A 190 9.01 -5.66 -4.44
N PHE A 191 8.48 -4.88 -5.38
CA PHE A 191 8.08 -5.36 -6.69
C PHE A 191 9.13 -5.02 -7.76
N GLU A 192 9.57 -6.04 -8.48
CA GLU A 192 10.39 -5.90 -9.69
C GLU A 192 9.47 -5.91 -10.93
N ILE A 193 9.41 -4.78 -11.64
CA ILE A 193 8.46 -4.57 -12.72
C ILE A 193 9.18 -4.41 -14.04
N VAL A 194 8.78 -5.21 -15.03
CA VAL A 194 9.10 -4.98 -16.44
C VAL A 194 7.91 -4.29 -17.08
N SER A 195 8.10 -3.06 -17.57
CA SER A 195 7.06 -2.26 -18.20
C SER A 195 6.58 -2.88 -19.52
N GLY A 196 5.46 -2.38 -20.05
CA GLY A 196 4.89 -2.86 -21.31
C GLY A 196 5.86 -2.80 -22.51
N ASN A 197 6.79 -1.84 -22.53
CA ASN A 197 7.84 -1.73 -23.56
C ASN A 197 9.07 -2.64 -23.32
N GLY A 198 9.09 -3.43 -22.24
CA GLY A 198 10.17 -4.37 -21.93
C GLY A 198 11.31 -3.81 -21.08
N THR A 199 11.24 -2.55 -20.65
CA THR A 199 12.22 -1.94 -19.74
C THR A 199 12.06 -2.49 -18.33
N LEU A 200 13.17 -2.81 -17.67
CA LEU A 200 13.18 -3.12 -16.23
C LEU A 200 13.17 -1.79 -15.45
N LEU A 201 12.16 -1.59 -14.62
CA LEU A 201 12.00 -0.38 -13.81
C LEU A 201 12.79 -0.49 -12.50
N PRO A 202 13.07 0.64 -11.81
CA PRO A 202 13.52 0.63 -10.43
C PRO A 202 12.58 -0.19 -9.54
N LEU A 203 13.12 -0.87 -8.54
CA LEU A 203 12.31 -1.64 -7.59
C LEU A 203 11.31 -0.74 -6.88
N LYS A 204 10.03 -1.15 -6.90
CA LYS A 204 8.93 -0.41 -6.30
C LYS A 204 8.62 -0.91 -4.90
N ALA A 205 8.48 0.02 -3.95
CA ALA A 205 7.83 -0.27 -2.68
C ALA A 205 6.36 -0.62 -2.93
N ASP A 206 5.77 -1.41 -2.04
CA ASP A 206 4.36 -1.75 -2.11
C ASP A 206 3.48 -0.52 -1.76
N PRO A 207 2.59 -0.08 -2.65
CA PRO A 207 1.65 1.01 -2.36
C PRO A 207 0.78 0.73 -1.12
N TYR A 208 0.50 -0.54 -0.85
CA TYR A 208 -0.30 -1.03 0.29
C TYR A 208 0.57 -1.60 1.42
N ALA A 209 1.85 -1.24 1.47
CA ALA A 209 2.73 -1.61 2.59
C ALA A 209 2.12 -1.13 3.92
N ARG A 210 2.12 -2.02 4.91
CA ARG A 210 1.67 -1.72 6.28
C ARG A 210 2.82 -1.35 7.21
N ARG A 211 4.03 -1.68 6.77
CA ARG A 211 5.29 -1.40 7.45
C ARG A 211 6.37 -1.20 6.39
N ALA A 212 7.30 -0.30 6.67
CA ALA A 212 8.42 0.03 5.80
C ALA A 212 9.73 -0.02 6.60
N GLN A 213 10.85 -0.12 5.89
CA GLN A 213 12.15 0.17 6.49
C GLN A 213 12.29 1.66 6.79
N LEU A 214 13.09 1.99 7.81
CA LEU A 214 13.46 3.37 8.08
C LEU A 214 14.29 3.94 6.92
N ARG A 215 13.93 5.13 6.44
CA ARG A 215 14.70 5.87 5.44
C ARG A 215 16.20 5.96 5.83
N PRO A 216 17.14 5.95 4.86
CA PRO A 216 16.93 6.01 3.42
C PRO A 216 16.58 4.66 2.77
N GLU A 217 16.44 3.59 3.55
CA GLU A 217 15.97 2.31 3.04
C GLU A 217 14.50 2.40 2.61
N THR A 218 14.12 1.55 1.65
CA THR A 218 12.86 1.72 0.90
C THR A 218 12.09 0.41 0.69
N ALA A 219 12.51 -0.70 1.29
CA ALA A 219 11.72 -1.94 1.20
C ALA A 219 10.47 -1.85 2.08
N SER A 220 9.40 -2.46 1.58
CA SER A 220 8.24 -2.79 2.38
C SER A 220 8.58 -3.98 3.28
N ILE A 221 7.90 -4.08 4.42
CA ILE A 221 8.07 -5.19 5.36
C ILE A 221 6.73 -5.92 5.45
N VAL A 222 6.74 -7.25 5.30
CA VAL A 222 5.55 -8.07 5.49
C VAL A 222 5.08 -7.89 6.94
N ALA A 223 3.84 -7.45 7.11
CA ALA A 223 3.23 -7.24 8.42
C ALA A 223 1.75 -7.67 8.39
N PRO A 224 1.20 -8.14 9.53
CA PRO A 224 -0.21 -8.47 9.62
C PRO A 224 -1.08 -7.25 9.33
N LEU A 225 -2.30 -7.50 8.86
CA LEU A 225 -3.32 -6.47 8.78
C LEU A 225 -3.73 -6.12 10.22
N PRO A 226 -3.70 -4.85 10.64
CA PRO A 226 -4.21 -4.51 11.96
C PRO A 226 -5.69 -4.89 12.08
N GLU A 227 -6.09 -5.35 13.26
CA GLU A 227 -7.48 -5.65 13.56
C GLU A 227 -8.34 -4.39 13.48
N VAL A 228 -9.64 -4.57 13.29
CA VAL A 228 -10.57 -3.43 13.35
C VAL A 228 -10.60 -2.89 14.78
N THR A 229 -10.34 -1.60 14.93
CA THR A 229 -10.34 -0.89 16.22
C THR A 229 -11.47 0.14 16.22
N PRO A 230 -12.67 -0.22 16.72
CA PRO A 230 -13.79 0.71 16.72
C PRO A 230 -13.55 1.89 17.67
N LEU A 231 -14.02 3.07 17.28
CA LEU A 231 -13.96 4.24 18.15
C LEU A 231 -14.79 4.00 19.43
N PRO A 232 -14.27 4.36 20.62
CA PRO A 232 -15.07 4.31 21.84
C PRO A 232 -16.31 5.20 21.70
N ARG A 233 -17.49 4.74 22.18
CA ARG A 233 -18.76 5.50 22.08
C ARG A 233 -18.70 6.94 22.59
N GLN A 234 -17.82 7.21 23.55
CA GLN A 234 -17.64 8.56 24.09
C GLN A 234 -17.06 9.54 23.04
N ARG A 235 -16.32 9.04 22.06
CA ARG A 235 -15.76 9.82 20.94
C ARG A 235 -16.85 10.40 20.06
N GLU A 236 -17.94 9.64 19.84
CA GLU A 236 -19.11 10.14 19.13
C GLU A 236 -19.65 11.43 19.75
N ARG A 237 -19.69 11.52 21.09
CA ARG A 237 -20.07 12.76 21.78
C ARG A 237 -18.96 13.81 21.70
N ALA A 238 -17.70 13.43 21.89
CA ALA A 238 -16.56 14.36 21.91
C ALA A 238 -16.39 15.11 20.57
N ASN A 239 -16.78 14.48 19.46
CA ASN A 239 -16.55 14.99 18.11
C ASN A 239 -17.78 15.71 17.51
N ARG A 240 -18.85 15.92 18.30
CA ARG A 240 -20.02 16.68 17.85
C ARG A 240 -19.70 18.17 17.73
N ARG A 241 -20.43 18.86 16.85
CA ARG A 241 -20.27 20.32 16.62
C ARG A 241 -20.54 21.15 17.87
N GLU A 242 -21.38 20.66 18.77
CA GLU A 242 -21.75 21.33 20.03
C GLU A 242 -20.77 21.00 21.18
N SER A 243 -19.81 20.11 20.96
CA SER A 243 -18.82 19.73 21.97
C SER A 243 -17.58 20.63 21.93
N PRO A 244 -16.86 20.76 23.05
CA PRO A 244 -15.62 21.51 23.06
C PRO A 244 -14.57 20.79 22.18
N ILE A 245 -14.02 21.52 21.21
CA ILE A 245 -12.90 21.06 20.39
C ILE A 245 -11.77 22.08 20.51
N SER A 246 -10.79 21.72 21.33
CA SER A 246 -9.49 22.37 21.47
C SER A 246 -8.41 21.35 21.11
N VAL A 247 -7.60 21.68 20.11
CA VAL A 247 -6.64 20.78 19.46
C VAL A 247 -5.21 21.23 19.78
N TYR A 248 -4.37 20.29 20.20
CA TYR A 248 -2.93 20.48 20.28
C TYR A 248 -2.28 19.85 19.04
N GLU A 249 -1.76 20.67 18.13
CA GLU A 249 -1.07 20.21 16.91
C GLU A 249 0.40 19.88 17.22
N VAL A 250 0.86 18.71 16.78
CA VAL A 250 2.18 18.18 17.12
C VAL A 250 2.88 17.53 15.91
N HIS A 251 4.12 17.92 15.68
CA HIS A 251 5.07 17.14 14.89
C HIS A 251 5.74 16.08 15.77
N ALA A 252 5.36 14.81 15.61
CA ALA A 252 5.82 13.72 16.48
C ALA A 252 7.35 13.63 16.58
N ALA A 253 8.07 13.85 15.47
CA ALA A 253 9.53 13.78 15.40
C ALA A 253 10.26 14.90 16.14
N SER A 254 9.63 16.06 16.38
CA SER A 254 10.30 17.21 17.00
C SER A 254 9.66 17.70 18.30
N TRP A 255 8.61 17.04 18.78
CA TRP A 255 8.00 17.38 20.08
C TRP A 255 8.97 17.14 21.24
N ARG A 256 9.62 15.98 21.22
CA ARG A 256 10.64 15.59 22.20
C ARG A 256 11.64 14.65 21.55
N ARG A 257 12.91 14.77 21.90
CA ARG A 257 13.95 13.83 21.45
C ARG A 257 13.72 12.46 22.09
N GLY A 258 14.02 11.40 21.34
CA GLY A 258 14.03 10.03 21.89
C GLY A 258 15.09 9.89 22.98
N LEU A 259 14.89 8.95 23.90
CA LEU A 259 15.84 8.70 24.99
C LEU A 259 17.14 8.06 24.46
N THR A 260 17.00 7.19 23.46
CA THR A 260 18.12 6.41 22.89
C THR A 260 18.26 6.52 21.36
N SER A 261 17.37 7.27 20.70
CA SER A 261 17.31 7.40 19.24
C SER A 261 17.14 8.86 18.80
N GLU A 262 17.35 9.12 17.50
CA GLU A 262 17.13 10.45 16.90
C GLU A 262 15.68 10.93 17.11
N PHE A 263 14.72 10.04 16.87
CA PHE A 263 13.28 10.28 17.04
C PHE A 263 12.76 9.62 18.32
N PRO A 264 11.69 10.14 18.93
CA PRO A 264 10.99 9.43 19.98
C PRO A 264 10.28 8.20 19.40
N THR A 265 10.23 7.11 20.14
CA THR A 265 9.39 5.96 19.79
C THR A 265 7.92 6.26 20.07
N TRP A 266 7.01 5.50 19.46
CA TRP A 266 5.59 5.59 19.79
C TRP A 266 5.28 5.32 21.26
N ASP A 267 6.05 4.44 21.91
CA ASP A 267 5.89 4.14 23.33
C ASP A 267 6.32 5.31 24.22
N GLU A 268 7.45 5.97 23.90
CA GLU A 268 7.89 7.18 24.60
C GLU A 268 6.89 8.34 24.41
N LEU A 269 6.30 8.47 23.22
CA LEU A 269 5.22 9.43 22.97
C LEU A 269 3.97 9.08 23.78
N ALA A 270 3.59 7.80 23.82
CA ALA A 270 2.40 7.33 24.54
C ALA A 270 2.51 7.58 26.05
N GLU A 271 3.71 7.48 26.62
CA GLU A 271 3.96 7.72 28.03
C GLU A 271 3.76 9.19 28.43
N HIS A 272 4.06 10.14 27.54
CA HIS A 272 4.21 11.54 27.93
C HIS A 272 3.24 12.50 27.22
N LEU A 273 3.06 12.37 25.92
CA LEU A 273 2.35 13.37 25.11
C LEU A 273 0.85 13.44 25.43
N PRO A 274 0.11 12.32 25.53
CA PRO A 274 -1.31 12.37 25.90
C PRO A 274 -1.56 13.02 27.26
N ALA A 275 -0.80 12.62 28.28
CA ALA A 275 -0.94 13.17 29.63
C ALA A 275 -0.63 14.68 29.65
N TYR A 276 0.42 15.11 28.94
CA TYR A 276 0.77 16.52 28.82
C TYR A 276 -0.35 17.34 28.15
N ALA A 277 -0.89 16.86 27.02
CA ALA A 277 -1.95 17.58 26.32
C ALA A 277 -3.25 17.63 27.14
N ALA A 278 -3.58 16.55 27.86
CA ALA A 278 -4.75 16.52 28.74
C ALA A 278 -4.61 17.46 29.94
N ASP A 279 -3.43 17.53 30.58
CA ASP A 279 -3.14 18.44 31.71
C ASP A 279 -3.27 19.91 31.30
N MET A 280 -2.84 20.23 30.06
CA MET A 280 -3.01 21.55 29.46
C MET A 280 -4.48 21.89 29.09
N GLY A 281 -5.40 20.94 29.23
CA GLY A 281 -6.83 21.12 28.97
C GLY A 281 -7.26 20.98 27.50
N PHE A 282 -6.42 20.38 26.65
CA PHE A 282 -6.83 20.05 25.29
C PHE A 282 -7.81 18.88 25.27
N THR A 283 -8.63 18.83 24.22
CA THR A 283 -9.61 17.74 24.00
C THR A 283 -9.15 16.77 22.92
N HIS A 284 -8.25 17.23 22.06
CA HIS A 284 -7.75 16.51 20.91
C HIS A 284 -6.26 16.76 20.74
N LEU A 285 -5.58 15.74 20.26
CA LEU A 285 -4.24 15.82 19.70
C LEU A 285 -4.35 15.71 18.17
N GLN A 286 -3.67 16.56 17.42
CA GLN A 286 -3.54 16.41 15.97
C GLN A 286 -2.07 16.18 15.63
N LEU A 287 -1.77 15.07 14.97
CA LEU A 287 -0.43 14.81 14.49
C LEU A 287 -0.29 15.29 13.05
N MET A 288 0.79 16.02 12.76
CA MET A 288 1.31 16.16 11.39
C MET A 288 1.53 14.77 10.76
N PRO A 289 1.63 14.65 9.42
CA PRO A 289 1.50 13.35 8.76
C PRO A 289 2.44 12.28 9.31
N VAL A 290 1.84 11.17 9.77
CA VAL A 290 2.56 10.02 10.37
C VAL A 290 2.74 8.87 9.39
N SER A 291 2.20 8.98 8.18
CA SER A 291 2.42 8.02 7.09
C SER A 291 3.89 8.02 6.65
N GLU A 292 4.35 6.90 6.11
CA GLU A 292 5.76 6.76 5.72
C GLU A 292 6.14 7.73 4.58
N HIS A 293 7.27 8.44 4.78
CA HIS A 293 7.77 9.48 3.89
C HIS A 293 9.30 9.48 3.85
N PRO A 294 9.93 9.75 2.69
CA PRO A 294 11.37 9.56 2.49
C PRO A 294 12.23 10.70 3.06
N PHE A 295 11.66 11.89 3.31
CA PHE A 295 12.44 13.09 3.64
C PHE A 295 11.87 13.84 4.85
N ASP A 296 12.65 14.02 5.93
CA ASP A 296 12.16 14.68 7.14
C ASP A 296 11.81 16.15 6.95
N GLY A 297 12.52 16.84 6.05
CA GLY A 297 12.27 18.25 5.77
C GLY A 297 10.91 18.51 5.12
N SER A 298 10.20 17.46 4.68
CA SER A 298 8.81 17.57 4.24
C SER A 298 7.82 17.60 5.40
N TRP A 299 8.25 17.34 6.63
CA TRP A 299 7.41 17.18 7.83
C TRP A 299 6.28 16.15 7.66
N GLY A 300 6.49 15.15 6.80
CA GLY A 300 5.48 14.14 6.44
C GLY A 300 4.62 14.44 5.20
N TYR A 301 4.55 15.69 4.72
CA TYR A 301 3.67 16.08 3.61
C TYR A 301 4.09 15.57 2.21
N GLN A 302 5.22 14.89 2.09
CA GLN A 302 5.60 14.17 0.87
C GLN A 302 5.55 12.66 1.12
N THR A 303 4.33 12.15 1.35
CA THR A 303 4.07 10.75 1.72
C THR A 303 4.20 9.80 0.52
N LEU A 304 4.73 8.59 0.77
CA LEU A 304 4.74 7.47 -0.18
C LEU A 304 4.07 6.20 0.38
N GLY A 305 4.14 5.97 1.69
CA GLY A 305 3.50 4.82 2.35
C GLY A 305 2.20 5.20 3.04
N MET A 306 1.12 5.39 2.27
CA MET A 306 -0.19 5.84 2.77
C MET A 306 -0.84 4.90 3.82
N TYR A 307 -0.40 3.64 3.88
CA TYR A 307 -0.95 2.58 4.74
C TYR A 307 0.00 2.16 5.87
N ALA A 308 1.16 2.82 6.02
CA ALA A 308 2.17 2.48 7.01
C ALA A 308 2.46 3.66 7.94
N PRO A 309 2.32 3.51 9.26
CA PRO A 309 2.94 4.43 10.21
C PRO A 309 4.46 4.48 9.96
N SER A 310 5.04 5.67 10.00
CA SER A 310 6.46 5.86 9.70
C SER A 310 7.33 5.08 10.68
N ALA A 311 8.31 4.36 10.13
CA ALA A 311 9.27 3.56 10.88
C ALA A 311 10.19 4.39 11.80
N ARG A 312 10.19 5.73 11.65
CA ARG A 312 10.93 6.66 12.52
C ARG A 312 10.64 6.45 14.00
N PHE A 313 9.39 6.11 14.32
CA PHE A 313 8.89 6.03 15.69
C PHE A 313 8.80 4.58 16.19
N GLY A 314 9.39 3.63 15.46
CA GLY A 314 9.32 2.21 15.79
C GLY A 314 8.20 1.47 15.05
N PRO A 315 7.84 0.26 15.49
CA PRO A 315 6.96 -0.61 14.74
C PRO A 315 5.47 -0.20 14.91
N PRO A 316 4.58 -0.59 13.97
CA PRO A 316 3.18 -0.13 13.96
C PRO A 316 2.39 -0.47 15.24
N GLU A 317 2.75 -1.52 15.97
CA GLU A 317 2.09 -1.89 17.23
C GLU A 317 2.28 -0.82 18.31
N GLY A 318 3.39 -0.08 18.26
CA GLY A 318 3.61 1.10 19.11
C GLY A 318 2.60 2.20 18.82
N PHE A 319 2.27 2.43 17.54
CA PHE A 319 1.26 3.42 17.17
C PHE A 319 -0.12 3.06 17.74
N ALA A 320 -0.53 1.79 17.71
CA ALA A 320 -1.77 1.36 18.35
C ALA A 320 -1.79 1.65 19.86
N ARG A 321 -0.66 1.44 20.57
CA ARG A 321 -0.54 1.80 21.99
C ARG A 321 -0.62 3.31 22.21
N PHE A 322 -0.06 4.10 21.31
CA PHE A 322 -0.18 5.55 21.33
C PHE A 322 -1.63 6.03 21.16
N VAL A 323 -2.37 5.49 20.18
CA VAL A 323 -3.80 5.82 20.01
C VAL A 323 -4.58 5.46 21.28
N LYS A 324 -4.34 4.27 21.83
CA LYS A 324 -4.97 3.85 23.09
C LYS A 324 -4.65 4.82 24.23
N ALA A 325 -3.41 5.27 24.37
CA ALA A 325 -3.00 6.21 25.40
C ALA A 325 -3.69 7.58 25.26
N CYS A 326 -3.90 8.07 24.02
CA CYS A 326 -4.74 9.25 23.77
C CYS A 326 -6.16 9.04 24.30
N HIS A 327 -6.81 7.93 23.95
CA HIS A 327 -8.18 7.64 24.39
C HIS A 327 -8.29 7.44 25.91
N ASP A 328 -7.33 6.75 26.52
CA ASP A 328 -7.27 6.56 27.98
C ASP A 328 -7.12 7.90 28.72
N ALA A 329 -6.40 8.87 28.13
CA ALA A 329 -6.28 10.25 28.62
C ALA A 329 -7.50 11.13 28.27
N GLY A 330 -8.53 10.57 27.61
CA GLY A 330 -9.74 11.28 27.21
C GLY A 330 -9.60 12.13 25.93
N LEU A 331 -8.45 12.10 25.26
CA LEU A 331 -8.16 12.86 24.04
C LEU A 331 -8.66 12.14 22.79
N GLY A 332 -9.22 12.89 21.83
CA GLY A 332 -9.35 12.40 20.45
C GLY A 332 -8.02 12.56 19.70
N LEU A 333 -7.72 11.65 18.77
CA LEU A 333 -6.54 11.71 17.92
C LEU A 333 -6.91 11.98 16.47
N LEU A 334 -6.48 13.14 15.96
CA LEU A 334 -6.57 13.50 14.55
C LEU A 334 -5.23 13.26 13.85
N LEU A 335 -5.26 12.83 12.60
CA LEU A 335 -4.08 12.73 11.75
C LEU A 335 -4.19 13.65 10.55
N ASP A 336 -3.09 14.31 10.21
CA ASP A 336 -2.94 14.93 8.91
C ASP A 336 -2.79 13.84 7.83
N TRP A 337 -3.76 13.82 6.92
CA TRP A 337 -3.83 12.92 5.78
C TRP A 337 -3.55 13.70 4.50
N VAL A 338 -2.67 13.15 3.65
CA VAL A 338 -2.05 13.90 2.54
C VAL A 338 -2.45 13.31 1.17
N PRO A 339 -3.70 13.49 0.71
CA PRO A 339 -4.18 12.95 -0.57
C PRO A 339 -3.90 13.86 -1.77
N ALA A 340 -3.36 15.06 -1.54
CA ALA A 340 -3.27 16.08 -2.57
C ALA A 340 -2.20 15.77 -3.62
N HIS A 341 -1.08 15.18 -3.20
CA HIS A 341 0.08 14.94 -4.06
C HIS A 341 1.02 13.89 -3.46
N PHE A 342 2.01 13.46 -4.23
CA PHE A 342 3.10 12.58 -3.77
C PHE A 342 4.42 12.94 -4.48
N PRO A 343 5.59 12.66 -3.87
CA PRO A 343 6.88 12.98 -4.49
C PRO A 343 7.24 11.99 -5.60
N ALA A 344 8.17 12.39 -6.47
CA ALA A 344 8.55 11.62 -7.67
C ALA A 344 9.65 10.57 -7.42
N ASP A 345 9.86 10.14 -6.17
CA ASP A 345 10.89 9.17 -5.81
C ASP A 345 10.72 7.86 -6.63
N PRO A 346 11.80 7.32 -7.22
CA PRO A 346 11.71 6.15 -8.10
C PRO A 346 11.13 4.90 -7.45
N HIS A 347 11.31 4.72 -6.14
CA HIS A 347 10.76 3.58 -5.39
C HIS A 347 9.25 3.71 -5.12
N GLY A 348 8.70 4.92 -5.26
CA GLY A 348 7.30 5.25 -4.99
C GLY A 348 6.39 5.07 -6.21
N LEU A 349 5.31 5.88 -6.24
CA LEU A 349 4.19 5.70 -7.16
C LEU A 349 4.41 6.26 -8.58
N ALA A 350 5.44 7.08 -8.79
CA ALA A 350 5.74 7.71 -10.07
C ALA A 350 5.99 6.66 -11.18
N GLU A 351 5.30 6.78 -12.31
CA GLU A 351 5.39 5.90 -13.48
C GLU A 351 5.41 4.40 -13.09
N PHE A 352 4.53 4.03 -12.15
CA PHE A 352 4.64 2.79 -11.37
C PHE A 352 4.84 1.51 -12.19
N ASP A 353 4.09 1.36 -13.29
CA ASP A 353 4.16 0.20 -14.19
C ASP A 353 4.84 0.51 -15.55
N GLY A 354 5.57 1.63 -15.60
CA GLY A 354 6.13 2.21 -16.82
C GLY A 354 5.19 3.18 -17.53
N THR A 355 4.01 3.41 -16.95
CA THR A 355 3.05 4.44 -17.35
C THR A 355 2.57 5.21 -16.12
N ARG A 356 1.92 6.35 -16.37
CA ARG A 356 1.38 7.25 -15.34
C ARG A 356 0.03 6.72 -14.84
N ILE A 357 0.06 5.76 -13.91
CA ILE A 357 -1.16 5.12 -13.41
C ILE A 357 -1.70 5.75 -12.12
N TYR A 358 -0.84 6.32 -11.28
CA TYR A 358 -1.25 7.00 -10.05
C TYR A 358 -1.43 8.49 -10.27
N GLU A 359 -0.60 9.11 -11.11
CA GLU A 359 -0.61 10.51 -11.49
C GLU A 359 -1.35 10.77 -12.81
N TYR A 360 -1.82 12.00 -13.02
CA TYR A 360 -2.33 12.39 -14.35
C TYR A 360 -1.20 12.36 -15.39
N ALA A 361 -1.54 11.92 -16.61
CA ALA A 361 -0.58 11.84 -17.69
C ALA A 361 -0.15 13.22 -18.22
N ASP A 362 -1.05 14.20 -18.28
CA ASP A 362 -0.71 15.57 -18.68
C ASP A 362 -0.12 16.34 -17.49
N PRO A 363 1.12 16.85 -17.58
CA PRO A 363 1.74 17.64 -16.51
C PRO A 363 0.96 18.91 -16.12
N LYS A 364 0.11 19.45 -17.01
CA LYS A 364 -0.77 20.58 -16.69
C LYS A 364 -1.83 20.23 -15.65
N GLU A 365 -2.14 18.95 -15.48
CA GLU A 365 -3.03 18.44 -14.45
C GLU A 365 -2.26 17.70 -13.35
N GLY A 366 -1.21 16.97 -13.73
CA GLY A 366 -0.52 15.98 -12.89
C GLY A 366 0.69 16.45 -12.11
N PHE A 367 1.01 17.75 -12.08
CA PHE A 367 2.23 18.24 -11.44
C PHE A 367 2.07 19.59 -10.72
N HIS A 368 2.44 19.64 -9.44
CA HIS A 368 2.58 20.88 -8.69
C HIS A 368 4.00 21.45 -8.89
N ARG A 369 4.09 22.57 -9.62
CA ARG A 369 5.38 23.17 -10.01
C ARG A 369 6.17 23.69 -8.81
N ASP A 370 5.51 24.39 -7.90
CA ASP A 370 6.16 25.02 -6.74
C ASP A 370 6.65 23.98 -5.71
N TRP A 371 6.02 22.81 -5.67
CA TRP A 371 6.34 21.75 -4.71
C TRP A 371 7.20 20.64 -5.31
N ASN A 372 7.34 20.62 -6.63
CA ASN A 372 8.03 19.58 -7.39
C ASN A 372 7.47 18.17 -7.11
N THR A 373 6.14 18.04 -7.09
CA THR A 373 5.42 16.80 -6.74
C THR A 373 4.37 16.44 -7.78
N LEU A 374 4.01 15.16 -7.84
CA LEU A 374 2.99 14.62 -8.73
C LEU A 374 1.61 14.67 -8.09
N ILE A 375 0.57 14.88 -8.89
CA ILE A 375 -0.83 14.94 -8.46
C ILE A 375 -1.53 13.65 -8.84
N TYR A 376 -2.21 13.03 -7.88
CA TYR A 376 -2.98 11.82 -8.10
C TYR A 376 -4.06 12.01 -9.18
N ASN A 377 -4.25 11.01 -10.04
CA ASN A 377 -5.33 10.97 -11.00
C ASN A 377 -6.65 10.64 -10.29
N PHE A 378 -7.31 11.66 -9.74
CA PHE A 378 -8.58 11.54 -9.03
C PHE A 378 -9.74 11.03 -9.91
N GLY A 379 -9.56 11.04 -11.24
CA GLY A 379 -10.52 10.51 -12.20
C GLY A 379 -10.39 9.00 -12.41
N ARG A 380 -9.30 8.39 -11.94
CA ARG A 380 -9.04 6.96 -12.14
C ARG A 380 -9.55 6.13 -10.97
N THR A 381 -10.42 5.17 -11.28
CA THR A 381 -11.14 4.33 -10.32
C THR A 381 -10.25 3.69 -9.25
N GLU A 382 -9.14 3.09 -9.64
CA GLU A 382 -8.24 2.39 -8.70
C GLU A 382 -7.43 3.36 -7.83
N VAL A 383 -7.10 4.55 -8.36
CA VAL A 383 -6.44 5.63 -7.60
C VAL A 383 -7.39 6.23 -6.57
N ARG A 384 -8.66 6.42 -6.93
CA ARG A 384 -9.70 6.85 -5.99
C ARG A 384 -9.85 5.85 -4.85
N GLN A 385 -9.99 4.56 -5.17
CA GLN A 385 -10.08 3.51 -4.16
C GLN A 385 -8.83 3.46 -3.27
N PHE A 386 -7.63 3.63 -3.84
CA PHE A 386 -6.38 3.73 -3.08
C PHE A 386 -6.41 4.86 -2.04
N LEU A 387 -6.86 6.06 -2.44
CA LEU A 387 -6.93 7.23 -1.56
C LEU A 387 -8.06 7.08 -0.53
N VAL A 388 -9.30 6.86 -0.96
CA VAL A 388 -10.47 6.70 -0.07
C VAL A 388 -10.22 5.55 0.92
N GLY A 389 -9.68 4.43 0.43
CA GLY A 389 -9.30 3.29 1.25
C GLY A 389 -8.24 3.63 2.30
N SER A 390 -7.31 4.54 2.02
CA SER A 390 -6.30 4.96 2.99
C SER A 390 -6.91 5.80 4.13
N ALA A 391 -7.88 6.67 3.81
CA ALA A 391 -8.61 7.43 4.82
C ALA A 391 -9.41 6.49 5.75
N VAL A 392 -10.17 5.56 5.17
CA VAL A 392 -10.93 4.55 5.93
C VAL A 392 -10.01 3.65 6.74
N TYR A 393 -8.86 3.26 6.19
CA TYR A 393 -7.87 2.41 6.86
C TYR A 393 -7.39 3.01 8.18
N TRP A 394 -7.01 4.30 8.21
CA TRP A 394 -6.54 4.93 9.44
C TRP A 394 -7.59 4.90 10.55
N ILE A 395 -8.84 5.19 10.21
CA ILE A 395 -9.94 5.25 11.18
C ILE A 395 -10.34 3.84 11.62
N GLU A 396 -10.59 2.92 10.70
CA GLU A 396 -11.08 1.57 11.03
C GLU A 396 -10.03 0.68 11.69
N ARG A 397 -8.75 0.81 11.30
CA ARG A 397 -7.70 -0.14 11.70
C ARG A 397 -6.89 0.35 12.89
N TRP A 398 -6.78 1.67 13.05
CA TRP A 398 -6.03 2.26 14.14
C TRP A 398 -6.92 2.95 15.17
N GLY A 399 -8.21 3.14 14.88
CA GLY A 399 -9.13 3.80 15.80
C GLY A 399 -8.83 5.29 15.98
N VAL A 400 -8.28 5.96 14.97
CA VAL A 400 -8.09 7.42 15.04
C VAL A 400 -9.43 8.14 14.87
N ASP A 401 -9.61 9.24 15.59
CA ASP A 401 -10.88 9.96 15.72
C ASP A 401 -11.22 10.80 14.49
N GLY A 402 -10.24 11.10 13.64
CA GLY A 402 -10.49 11.84 12.43
C GLY A 402 -9.26 12.19 11.63
N LEU A 403 -9.50 12.82 10.48
CA LEU A 403 -8.46 13.20 9.54
C LEU A 403 -8.53 14.68 9.21
N ARG A 404 -7.38 15.34 9.14
CA ARG A 404 -7.24 16.70 8.61
C ARG A 404 -6.58 16.64 7.24
N VAL A 405 -7.16 17.34 6.27
CA VAL A 405 -6.61 17.45 4.90
C VAL A 405 -6.01 18.84 4.73
N ASP A 406 -4.70 18.87 4.49
CA ASP A 406 -3.96 20.08 4.14
C ASP A 406 -4.20 20.49 2.68
N ALA A 407 -4.09 21.79 2.41
CA ALA A 407 -4.04 22.38 1.09
C ALA A 407 -5.17 21.89 0.16
N VAL A 408 -6.41 21.77 0.66
CA VAL A 408 -7.56 21.29 -0.13
C VAL A 408 -7.75 22.13 -1.41
N ALA A 409 -7.39 23.41 -1.37
CA ALA A 409 -7.39 24.28 -2.55
C ALA A 409 -6.53 23.73 -3.70
N SER A 410 -5.40 23.07 -3.41
CA SER A 410 -4.53 22.48 -4.44
C SER A 410 -5.19 21.33 -5.19
N MET A 411 -6.14 20.66 -4.54
CA MET A 411 -6.95 19.61 -5.14
C MET A 411 -8.13 20.20 -5.91
N LEU A 412 -8.81 21.21 -5.35
CA LEU A 412 -10.07 21.77 -5.86
C LEU A 412 -9.91 22.55 -7.16
N TYR A 413 -8.71 23.05 -7.47
CA TYR A 413 -8.50 23.97 -8.58
C TYR A 413 -7.46 23.46 -9.57
N ARG A 414 -7.88 23.32 -10.83
CA ARG A 414 -7.01 22.92 -11.95
C ARG A 414 -5.94 23.96 -12.27
N ASP A 415 -6.14 25.21 -11.87
CA ASP A 415 -5.20 26.32 -12.03
C ASP A 415 -4.45 26.67 -10.73
N TYR A 416 -4.48 25.81 -9.71
CA TYR A 416 -3.76 26.05 -8.47
C TYR A 416 -2.27 26.27 -8.73
N SER A 417 -1.79 27.46 -8.35
CA SER A 417 -0.44 27.96 -8.63
C SER A 417 0.02 27.80 -10.08
N ARG A 418 -0.90 28.04 -11.04
CA ARG A 418 -0.61 28.00 -12.48
C ARG A 418 -1.02 29.31 -13.17
N PRO A 419 -0.10 29.95 -13.92
CA PRO A 419 -0.42 31.05 -14.83
C PRO A 419 -1.48 30.70 -15.88
N ALA A 420 -2.10 31.74 -16.45
CA ALA A 420 -3.01 31.59 -17.58
C ALA A 420 -2.33 30.88 -18.77
N GLY A 421 -3.02 29.91 -19.37
CA GLY A 421 -2.52 29.10 -20.49
C GLY A 421 -1.73 27.85 -20.08
N GLU A 422 -1.41 27.71 -18.79
CA GLU A 422 -0.63 26.59 -18.26
C GLU A 422 -1.45 25.52 -17.53
N TRP A 423 -2.78 25.60 -17.62
CA TRP A 423 -3.74 24.66 -17.07
C TRP A 423 -4.87 24.39 -18.07
N ILE A 424 -5.67 23.35 -17.82
CA ILE A 424 -6.74 22.90 -18.72
C ILE A 424 -8.09 23.02 -17.98
N PRO A 425 -9.11 23.70 -18.54
CA PRO A 425 -10.45 23.76 -17.95
C PRO A 425 -11.10 22.38 -17.78
N ASN A 426 -12.02 22.27 -16.83
CA ASN A 426 -12.86 21.08 -16.70
C ASN A 426 -13.85 20.97 -17.87
N ILE A 427 -14.58 19.85 -17.92
CA ILE A 427 -15.59 19.58 -18.98
C ILE A 427 -16.71 20.63 -19.08
N ARG A 428 -16.86 21.51 -18.07
CA ARG A 428 -17.83 22.63 -18.04
C ARG A 428 -17.18 23.99 -18.35
N GLY A 429 -15.91 24.02 -18.70
CA GLY A 429 -15.13 25.24 -18.97
C GLY A 429 -14.66 25.99 -17.72
N GLY A 430 -14.87 25.43 -16.52
CA GLY A 430 -14.47 26.04 -15.25
C GLY A 430 -13.08 25.61 -14.78
N ARG A 431 -12.61 26.24 -13.69
CA ARG A 431 -11.32 25.93 -13.02
C ARG A 431 -11.42 24.82 -11.97
N GLU A 432 -12.63 24.44 -11.59
CA GLU A 432 -12.88 23.45 -10.56
C GLU A 432 -12.43 22.06 -11.03
N ASN A 433 -11.69 21.35 -10.19
CA ASN A 433 -11.33 19.97 -10.42
C ASN A 433 -12.48 19.05 -9.98
N LEU A 434 -13.34 18.69 -10.94
CA LEU A 434 -14.57 17.92 -10.66
C LEU A 434 -14.25 16.51 -10.15
N GLU A 435 -13.14 15.92 -10.61
CA GLU A 435 -12.67 14.62 -10.18
C GLU A 435 -12.25 14.63 -8.71
N ALA A 436 -11.48 15.64 -8.30
CA ALA A 436 -11.06 15.83 -6.91
C ALA A 436 -12.25 16.13 -5.98
N ILE A 437 -13.16 17.02 -6.40
CA ILE A 437 -14.40 17.33 -5.67
C ILE A 437 -15.21 16.05 -5.43
N SER A 438 -15.37 15.24 -6.47
CA SER A 438 -16.07 13.96 -6.38
C SER A 438 -15.37 12.99 -5.42
N MET A 439 -14.03 12.94 -5.43
CA MET A 439 -13.25 12.06 -4.54
C MET A 439 -13.38 12.47 -3.07
N LEU A 440 -13.28 13.77 -2.78
CA LEU A 440 -13.42 14.30 -1.42
C LEU A 440 -14.83 14.06 -0.85
N ARG A 441 -15.87 14.15 -1.68
CA ARG A 441 -17.25 13.81 -1.27
C ARG A 441 -17.39 12.33 -0.93
N GLU A 442 -16.93 11.45 -1.81
CA GLU A 442 -16.93 10.01 -1.60
C GLU A 442 -16.16 9.62 -0.33
N MET A 443 -14.98 10.22 -0.11
CA MET A 443 -14.19 10.02 1.12
C MET A 443 -14.99 10.44 2.36
N ASN A 444 -15.58 11.64 2.37
CA ASN A 444 -16.35 12.13 3.51
C ASN A 444 -17.62 11.31 3.76
N GLU A 445 -18.27 10.80 2.70
CA GLU A 445 -19.43 9.91 2.83
C GLU A 445 -19.05 8.60 3.54
N HIS A 446 -17.95 7.95 3.14
CA HIS A 446 -17.48 6.72 3.79
C HIS A 446 -16.95 6.94 5.20
N VAL A 447 -16.21 8.02 5.43
CA VAL A 447 -15.76 8.36 6.80
C VAL A 447 -16.96 8.68 7.68
N GLY A 448 -17.99 9.37 7.15
CA GLY A 448 -19.22 9.68 7.86
C GLY A 448 -20.09 8.47 8.23
N GLU A 449 -19.87 7.30 7.61
CA GLU A 449 -20.50 6.03 8.02
C GLU A 449 -19.88 5.47 9.32
N ILE A 450 -18.68 5.92 9.70
CA ILE A 450 -17.99 5.47 10.92
C ILE A 450 -18.41 6.37 12.08
N GLU A 451 -19.19 5.82 13.02
CA GLU A 451 -19.72 6.57 14.16
C GLU A 451 -18.61 7.27 14.97
N GLY A 452 -18.74 8.59 15.09
CA GLY A 452 -17.82 9.44 15.84
C GLY A 452 -16.57 9.88 15.08
N ALA A 453 -16.33 9.40 13.87
CA ALA A 453 -15.22 9.90 13.06
C ALA A 453 -15.52 11.32 12.53
N ILE A 454 -14.50 12.17 12.45
CA ILE A 454 -14.61 13.51 11.85
C ILE A 454 -13.55 13.77 10.79
N THR A 455 -13.82 14.79 9.96
CA THR A 455 -12.90 15.26 8.93
C THR A 455 -12.78 16.78 8.97
N VAL A 456 -11.56 17.28 8.81
CA VAL A 456 -11.22 18.71 8.86
C VAL A 456 -10.52 19.10 7.57
N ALA A 457 -10.91 20.22 6.97
CA ALA A 457 -10.26 20.77 5.79
C ALA A 457 -9.49 22.05 6.11
N GLU A 458 -8.26 22.18 5.63
CA GLU A 458 -7.66 23.48 5.35
C GLU A 458 -7.91 23.83 3.89
N GLU A 459 -8.67 24.91 3.69
CA GLU A 459 -9.05 25.39 2.38
C GLU A 459 -8.91 26.91 2.37
N SER A 460 -7.83 27.39 1.76
CA SER A 460 -7.38 28.79 1.82
C SER A 460 -8.00 29.70 0.76
N THR A 461 -9.00 29.22 0.02
CA THR A 461 -9.85 30.05 -0.84
C THR A 461 -11.25 30.21 -0.25
N SER A 462 -12.16 30.78 -1.05
CA SER A 462 -13.56 30.98 -0.69
C SER A 462 -14.46 29.89 -1.29
N PHE A 463 -14.00 28.64 -1.38
CA PHE A 463 -14.82 27.56 -1.93
C PHE A 463 -16.09 27.38 -1.06
N PRO A 464 -17.30 27.38 -1.65
CA PRO A 464 -18.54 27.33 -0.89
C PRO A 464 -18.80 25.92 -0.34
N GLY A 465 -19.38 25.84 0.85
CA GLY A 465 -19.89 24.57 1.39
C GLY A 465 -18.84 23.51 1.73
N VAL A 466 -17.59 23.89 1.99
CA VAL A 466 -16.51 22.95 2.40
C VAL A 466 -16.97 22.08 3.56
N SER A 467 -17.52 22.67 4.61
CA SER A 467 -18.03 21.98 5.80
C SER A 467 -19.56 21.76 5.82
N ALA A 468 -20.17 21.67 4.64
CA ALA A 468 -21.59 21.37 4.47
C ALA A 468 -21.80 19.92 3.95
N PRO A 469 -22.95 19.28 4.24
CA PRO A 469 -23.22 17.91 3.79
C PRO A 469 -23.21 17.77 2.26
N THR A 470 -22.75 16.62 1.77
CA THR A 470 -22.61 16.34 0.32
C THR A 470 -23.94 16.41 -0.43
N TYR A 471 -25.04 15.95 0.18
CA TYR A 471 -26.39 16.00 -0.39
C TYR A 471 -26.94 17.43 -0.56
N THR A 472 -26.32 18.43 0.06
CA THR A 472 -26.63 19.86 -0.15
C THR A 472 -25.69 20.55 -1.15
N GLY A 473 -24.78 19.79 -1.76
CA GLY A 473 -23.74 20.31 -2.66
C GLY A 473 -22.43 20.68 -1.97
N GLY A 474 -22.27 20.41 -0.67
CA GLY A 474 -21.01 20.62 0.05
C GLY A 474 -19.93 19.59 -0.26
N LEU A 475 -18.75 19.74 0.35
CA LEU A 475 -17.67 18.73 0.25
C LEU A 475 -17.79 17.61 1.30
N GLY A 476 -18.63 17.80 2.33
CA GLY A 476 -18.88 16.81 3.38
C GLY A 476 -17.94 16.88 4.58
N PHE A 477 -17.00 17.85 4.64
CA PHE A 477 -16.14 17.97 5.81
C PHE A 477 -16.95 18.37 7.06
N HIS A 478 -16.50 17.93 8.22
CA HIS A 478 -17.13 18.31 9.49
C HIS A 478 -16.72 19.73 9.89
N TYR A 479 -15.45 20.08 9.68
CA TYR A 479 -14.86 21.38 10.01
C TYR A 479 -14.00 21.94 8.87
N LYS A 480 -13.84 23.27 8.84
CA LYS A 480 -12.92 24.00 7.95
C LYS A 480 -12.06 24.94 8.79
N TRP A 481 -10.74 24.93 8.61
CA TRP A 481 -9.85 25.94 9.19
C TRP A 481 -10.20 27.35 8.69
N ASN A 482 -10.33 28.30 9.62
CA ASN A 482 -10.62 29.69 9.27
C ASN A 482 -9.33 30.47 9.01
N MET A 483 -8.78 30.29 7.80
CA MET A 483 -7.52 30.95 7.39
C MET A 483 -7.64 32.47 7.34
N GLY A 484 -8.83 33.02 7.09
CA GLY A 484 -9.07 34.47 7.15
C GLY A 484 -8.91 35.00 8.56
N TRP A 485 -9.60 34.39 9.53
CA TRP A 485 -9.49 34.75 10.95
C TRP A 485 -8.05 34.65 11.47
N MET A 486 -7.32 33.58 11.11
CA MET A 486 -5.91 33.41 11.49
C MET A 486 -5.05 34.56 10.97
N ASN A 487 -5.14 34.89 9.68
CA ASN A 487 -4.36 35.97 9.07
C ASN A 487 -4.71 37.34 9.68
N ASP A 488 -6.00 37.63 9.84
CA ASP A 488 -6.46 38.91 10.38
C ASP A 488 -6.02 39.08 11.84
N THR A 489 -6.13 38.03 12.66
CA THR A 489 -5.73 38.06 14.07
C THR A 489 -4.22 38.24 14.23
N LEU A 490 -3.40 37.50 13.48
CA LEU A 490 -1.94 37.62 13.58
C LEU A 490 -1.44 38.98 13.09
N ARG A 491 -2.03 39.53 12.01
CA ARG A 491 -1.70 40.89 11.55
C ARG A 491 -2.08 41.94 12.59
N TYR A 492 -3.28 41.85 13.15
CA TYR A 492 -3.73 42.77 14.19
C TYR A 492 -2.83 42.75 15.44
N MET A 493 -2.37 41.57 15.87
CA MET A 493 -1.46 41.45 17.02
C MET A 493 -0.02 41.92 16.73
N ALA A 494 0.35 42.07 15.45
CA ALA A 494 1.66 42.54 15.02
C ALA A 494 1.71 44.07 14.81
N GLU A 495 0.56 44.72 14.68
CA GLU A 495 0.39 46.18 14.76
C GLU A 495 0.44 46.68 16.21
#